data_AF-A0ABD7QSS6-F1
#
_entry.id   AF-A0ABD7QSS6-F1
#
_cell.length_a   1.000
_cell.length_b   1.000
_cell.length_c   1.000
_cell.angle_alpha   90.00
_cell.angle_beta   90.00
_cell.angle_gamma   90.00
#
_symmetry.space_group_name_H-M   'P 1'
#
loop_
_entity.id
_entity.type
_entity.pdbx_description
1 polymer ?
#
loop_
_entity_poly.entity_id
_entity_poly.type
_entity_poly.pdbx_seq_one_letter_code
_entity_poly.pdbx_strand_id
1 'polypeptide(L)' 'MVLLRKHAEEMRDMYANEIAAAVHGGVEPAQLQVESWARYDAAVRGGDPAAAFPSSRP' A
#
# COMPACT_ATOMS: atom_id res chain seq x y z
N MET A 1 11.07 8.24 -11.46
CA MET A 1 10.15 8.64 -10.37
C MET A 1 8.68 8.43 -10.70
N VAL A 2 8.17 8.84 -11.87
CA VAL A 2 6.76 8.63 -12.27
C VAL A 2 6.32 7.15 -12.19
N LEU A 3 7.18 6.22 -12.60
CA LEU A 3 6.91 4.77 -12.50
C LEU A 3 6.76 4.27 -11.06
N LEU A 4 7.60 4.75 -10.13
CA LEU A 4 7.51 4.36 -8.71
C LEU A 4 6.26 4.93 -8.04
N ARG A 5 5.85 6.15 -8.42
CA ARG A 5 4.60 6.74 -7.96
C ARG A 5 3.42 5.89 -8.39
N LYS A 6 3.33 5.59 -9.69
CA LYS A 6 2.25 4.76 -10.23
C LYS A 6 2.21 3.40 -9.56
N HIS A 7 3.37 2.78 -9.34
CA HIS A 7 3.43 1.49 -8.67
C HIS A 7 2.99 1.57 -7.20
N ALA A 8 3.36 2.62 -6.46
CA ALA A 8 2.88 2.83 -5.10
C ALA A 8 1.36 3.08 -5.04
N GLU A 9 0.79 3.78 -6.02
CA GLU A 9 -0.66 3.97 -6.17
C GLU A 9 -1.37 2.64 -6.45
N GLU A 10 -0.85 1.83 -7.38
CA GLU A 10 -1.39 0.50 -7.70
C GLU A 10 -1.39 -0.42 -6.46
N MET A 11 -0.30 -0.43 -5.69
CA MET A 11 -0.21 -1.23 -4.46
C MET A 11 -1.17 -0.71 -3.37
N ARG A 12 -1.27 0.62 -3.19
CA ARG A 12 -2.24 1.22 -2.25
C ARG A 12 -3.66 0.80 -2.60
N ASP A 13 -4.03 0.90 -3.87
CA ASP A 13 -5.38 0.61 -4.33
C ASP A 13 -5.70 -0.89 -4.24
N MET A 14 -4.72 -1.75 -4.50
CA MET A 14 -4.84 -3.20 -4.27
C MET A 14 -5.16 -3.52 -2.81
N TYR A 15 -4.37 -3.03 -1.85
CA TYR A 15 -4.64 -3.31 -0.43
C TYR A 15 -5.94 -2.68 0.05
N ALA A 16 -6.32 -1.50 -0.46
CA ALA A 16 -7.61 -0.89 -0.15
C ALA A 16 -8.78 -1.80 -0.57
N ASN A 17 -8.69 -2.42 -1.75
CA ASN A 17 -9.70 -3.36 -2.25
C ASN A 17 -9.75 -4.65 -1.42
N GLU A 18 -8.61 -5.20 -1.01
CA GLU A 18 -8.55 -6.39 -0.14
C GLU A 18 -9.17 -6.12 1.24
N ILE A 19 -8.83 -4.98 1.84
CA ILE A 19 -9.39 -4.53 3.12
C ILE A 19 -10.90 -4.34 2.99
N ALA A 20 -11.37 -3.68 1.91
CA ALA A 20 -12.79 -3.49 1.66
C ALA A 20 -13.51 -4.83 1.48
N ALA A 21 -12.93 -5.78 0.76
CA ALA A 21 -13.49 -7.12 0.58
C ALA A 21 -13.64 -7.87 1.91
N ALA A 22 -12.63 -7.80 2.79
CA ALA A 22 -12.68 -8.39 4.12
C ALA A 22 -13.81 -7.77 4.97
N VAL A 23 -13.87 -6.43 5.03
CA VAL A 23 -14.92 -5.70 5.76
C VAL A 23 -16.31 -6.05 5.23
N HIS A 24 -16.49 -6.08 3.92
CA HIS A 24 -17.77 -6.43 3.29
C HIS A 24 -18.16 -7.89 3.53
N GLY A 25 -17.18 -8.78 3.69
CA GLY A 25 -17.40 -10.18 4.07
C GLY A 25 -17.66 -10.40 5.56
N GLY A 26 -17.65 -9.35 6.38
CA GLY A 26 -17.77 -9.45 7.83
C GLY A 26 -16.56 -10.07 8.52
N VAL A 27 -15.40 -10.04 7.86
CA VAL A 27 -14.13 -10.56 8.37
C VAL A 27 -13.20 -9.40 8.70
N GLU A 28 -12.40 -9.55 9.75
CA GLU A 28 -11.38 -8.57 10.10
C GLU A 28 -10.23 -8.60 9.06
N PRO A 29 -9.86 -7.47 8.44
CA PRO A 29 -8.71 -7.39 7.53
C PRO A 29 -7.43 -7.81 8.24
N ALA A 30 -6.51 -8.45 7.53
CA ALA A 30 -5.24 -8.84 8.14
C ALA A 30 -4.43 -7.58 8.51
N GLN A 31 -3.81 -7.58 9.69
CA GLN A 31 -3.01 -6.45 10.17
C GLN A 31 -1.93 -6.04 9.15
N LEU A 32 -1.28 -7.01 8.52
CA LEU A 32 -0.28 -6.77 7.47
C LEU A 32 -0.85 -6.05 6.24
N GLN A 33 -2.12 -6.26 5.88
CA GLN A 33 -2.77 -5.55 4.77
C GLN A 33 -2.97 -4.08 5.11
N VAL A 34 -3.43 -3.80 6.34
CA VAL A 34 -3.64 -2.44 6.84
C VAL A 34 -2.31 -1.69 6.94
N GLU A 35 -1.27 -2.32 7.47
CA GLU A 35 0.08 -1.76 7.55
C GLU A 35 0.67 -1.49 6.17
N SER A 36 0.49 -2.43 5.23
CA SER A 36 0.96 -2.27 3.86
C SER A 36 0.23 -1.12 3.15
N TRP A 37 -1.10 -1.06 3.26
CA TRP A 37 -1.88 0.06 2.74
C TRP A 37 -1.39 1.40 3.28
N ALA A 38 -1.22 1.51 4.60
CA ALA A 38 -0.78 2.74 5.25
C ALA A 38 0.61 3.18 4.76
N ARG A 39 1.51 2.21 4.53
CA ARG A 39 2.85 2.47 3.98
C ARG A 39 2.78 3.06 2.57
N TYR A 40 2.01 2.46 1.68
CA TYR A 40 1.89 2.93 0.29
C TYR A 40 1.15 4.28 0.23
N ASP A 41 0.11 4.50 1.05
CA ASP A 41 -0.56 5.80 1.15
C ASP A 41 0.38 6.91 1.61
N ALA A 42 1.18 6.65 2.66
CA ALA A 42 2.16 7.60 3.17
C ALA A 42 3.21 7.96 2.11
N ALA A 43 3.70 7.00 1.32
CA ALA A 43 4.67 7.25 0.26
C ALA A 43 4.07 8.07 -0.90
N VAL A 44 2.82 7.81 -1.28
CA VAL A 44 2.11 8.58 -2.31
C VAL A 44 1.86 10.02 -1.84
N ARG A 45 1.39 10.20 -0.59
CA ARG A 45 1.06 11.52 -0.03
C ARG A 45 2.30 12.35 0.33
N GLY A 46 3.36 11.70 0.79
CA GLY A 46 4.64 12.34 1.12
C GLY A 46 5.44 12.77 -0.11
N GLY A 47 5.02 12.39 -1.32
CA GLY A 47 5.69 12.75 -2.56
C GLY A 47 6.99 11.99 -2.82
N ASP A 48 7.34 11.04 -1.95
CA ASP A 48 8.47 10.11 -2.11
C ASP A 48 7.98 8.66 -2.22
N PRO A 49 7.67 8.20 -3.44
CA PRO A 49 7.25 6.82 -3.68
C PRO A 49 8.33 5.78 -3.37
N ALA A 50 9.62 6.17 -3.33
CA ALA A 50 10.71 5.23 -3.07
C ALA A 50 10.71 4.74 -1.61
N ALA A 51 10.15 5.52 -0.67
CA ALA A 51 10.00 5.14 0.74
C ALA A 51 9.15 3.85 0.93
N ALA A 52 8.25 3.56 -0.02
CA ALA A 52 7.45 2.34 -0.01
C ALA A 52 8.24 1.08 -0.44
N PHE A 53 9.36 1.25 -1.13
CA PHE A 53 10.17 0.15 -1.67
C PHE A 53 11.55 0.21 -1.02
N PRO A 54 11.73 -0.39 0.17
CA PRO A 54 13.04 -0.39 0.80
C PRO A 54 13.94 -1.19 -0.14
N SER A 55 15.05 -0.59 -0.57
CA SER A 55 16.04 -1.33 -1.35
C SER A 55 16.56 -2.42 -0.44
N SER A 56 16.16 -3.67 -0.68
CA SER A 56 16.87 -4.83 -0.14
C SER A 56 18.29 -4.77 -0.69
N ARG A 57 19.19 -4.15 0.08
CA ARG A 57 20.61 -4.17 -0.20
C ARG A 57 21.19 -5.39 0.52
N PRO A 58 21.69 -6.41 -0.21
CA PRO A 58 22.58 -7.39 0.39
C PRO A 58 23.90 -6.75 0.83
#